data_AF-A0A415EGR0-F1
#
_entry.id   AF-A0A415EGR0-F1
#
_cell.length_a   1.000
_cell.length_b   1.000
_cell.length_c   1.000
_cell.angle_alpha   90.00
_cell.angle_beta   90.00
_cell.angle_gamma   90.00
#
_symmetry.space_group_name_H-M   'P 1'
#
loop_
_entity.id
_entity.type
_entity.pdbx_description
1 polymer ?
#
loop_
_entity_poly.entity_id
_entity_poly.type
_entity_poly.pdbx_seq_one_letter_code
_entity_poly.pdbx_strand_id
1 'polypeptide(L)'
;MSKYHPHNLTQAGLLIALGILIPFVTGHAFGVQGTVLLPMHFTVLLAGFLLGPFWGAVIGVLTPLISSVLTGMPPAFPMLPLMIGELGTYGWATGHFWNRGWGLLPALVASMVLGRLVRVLLVSGLFLFNGKALGLLLFVFILQGLPGIVLQLLILPRVLRALGLAQAGKTAPAANTNTNVPTKEQIGENIMKENHTQNQALEALIQSEMHKIVHEGQSIAILQDGQVVFTDTAKGVMPLLKVLRAQPELLKGAVAVDKIVGKAAAMLFTLGGVKEVHTYIISTAGKEYLEKHHIPVFFQTEIAMIENRMKTGICPFEKSVMDTEDPAEAQQLLAATAARLMSGKRPAAPQEQIQAEAK
;
A
#
# COMPACT_ATOMS: atom_id res chain seq x y z
N MET A 1 2.55 9.41 19.43
CA MET A 1 3.30 10.19 18.42
C MET A 1 4.51 9.37 17.98
N SER A 2 4.46 8.81 16.77
CA SER A 2 5.58 8.36 15.91
C SER A 2 4.96 7.49 14.82
N LYS A 3 4.45 8.11 13.75
CA LYS A 3 3.72 7.41 12.66
C LYS A 3 4.24 7.87 11.30
N TYR A 4 5.56 7.96 11.16
CA TYR A 4 6.22 8.29 9.90
C TYR A 4 6.78 7.01 9.28
N HIS A 5 5.94 6.29 8.54
CA HIS A 5 6.42 5.25 7.62
C HIS A 5 7.11 5.94 6.43
N PRO A 6 8.39 5.65 6.12
CA PRO A 6 9.14 6.32 5.05
C PRO A 6 8.45 6.23 3.68
N HIS A 7 7.67 5.18 3.45
CA HIS A 7 6.82 5.01 2.27
C HIS A 7 5.81 6.17 2.10
N ASN A 8 5.12 6.58 3.16
CA ASN A 8 4.13 7.67 3.09
C ASN A 8 4.78 9.01 2.76
N LEU A 9 6.02 9.21 3.22
CA LEU A 9 6.82 10.39 2.89
C LEU A 9 7.21 10.39 1.40
N THR A 10 7.63 9.25 0.85
CA THR A 10 7.95 9.15 -0.58
C THR A 10 6.72 9.36 -1.47
N GLN A 11 5.56 8.80 -1.10
CA GLN A 11 4.30 9.01 -1.83
C GLN A 11 3.81 10.47 -1.71
N ALA A 12 3.95 11.09 -0.53
CA ALA A 12 3.63 12.50 -0.34
C ALA A 12 4.52 13.40 -1.22
N GLY A 13 5.82 13.12 -1.28
CA GLY A 13 6.75 13.82 -2.16
C GLY A 13 6.36 13.73 -3.64
N LEU A 14 6.01 12.51 -4.11
CA LEU A 14 5.53 12.30 -5.48
C LEU A 14 4.23 13.07 -5.76
N LEU A 15 3.26 13.05 -4.84
CA LEU A 15 1.99 13.74 -5.01
C LEU A 15 2.13 15.27 -5.00
N ILE A 16 3.04 15.80 -4.19
CA ILE A 16 3.41 17.23 -4.23
C ILE A 16 4.05 17.57 -5.57
N ALA A 17 4.99 16.75 -6.05
CA ALA A 17 5.63 16.96 -7.35
C ALA A 17 4.62 16.95 -8.50
N LEU A 18 3.70 15.98 -8.52
CA LEU A 18 2.57 15.95 -9.46
C LEU A 18 1.67 17.17 -9.32
N GLY A 19 1.40 17.58 -8.08
CA GLY A 19 0.60 18.76 -7.75
C GLY A 19 1.20 20.07 -8.25
N ILE A 20 2.52 20.13 -8.48
CA ILE A 20 3.20 21.29 -9.07
C ILE A 20 3.32 21.12 -10.59
N LEU A 21 3.69 19.93 -11.05
CA LEU A 21 3.97 19.65 -12.46
C LEU A 21 2.72 19.72 -13.34
N ILE A 22 1.59 19.13 -12.89
CA ILE A 22 0.36 19.11 -13.69
C ILE A 22 -0.15 20.54 -13.96
N PRO A 23 -0.29 21.44 -12.95
CA PRO A 23 -0.64 22.84 -13.21
C PRO A 23 0.36 23.57 -14.09
N PHE A 24 1.67 23.33 -13.87
CA PHE A 24 2.71 24.00 -14.63
C PHE A 24 2.65 23.68 -16.12
N VAL A 25 2.52 22.38 -16.44
CA VAL A 25 2.40 21.89 -17.82
C VAL A 25 1.07 22.34 -18.43
N THR A 26 -0.05 22.21 -17.70
CA THR A 26 -1.36 22.59 -18.26
C THR A 26 -1.46 24.09 -18.56
N GLY A 27 -0.84 24.94 -17.73
CA GLY A 27 -0.78 26.38 -17.95
C GLY A 27 0.10 26.80 -19.13
N HIS A 28 1.27 26.19 -19.31
CA HIS A 28 2.21 26.56 -20.37
C HIS A 28 1.97 25.82 -21.70
N ALA A 29 1.54 24.56 -21.67
CA ALA A 29 1.40 23.73 -22.87
C ALA A 29 0.05 23.92 -23.58
N PHE A 30 -1.02 24.25 -22.84
CA PHE A 30 -2.37 24.40 -23.42
C PHE A 30 -2.92 25.83 -23.36
N GLY A 31 -2.19 26.77 -22.73
CA GLY A 31 -2.61 28.16 -22.58
C GLY A 31 -3.89 28.35 -21.75
N VAL A 32 -4.37 27.28 -21.10
CA VAL A 32 -5.57 27.33 -20.25
C VAL A 32 -5.17 27.84 -18.88
N GLN A 33 -5.84 28.89 -18.41
CA GLN A 33 -5.60 29.39 -17.06
C GLN A 33 -5.85 28.28 -16.03
N GLY A 34 -4.87 28.03 -15.16
CA GLY A 34 -4.94 26.98 -14.13
C GLY A 34 -6.12 27.15 -13.16
N THR A 35 -6.74 28.34 -13.11
CA THR A 35 -7.96 28.63 -12.37
C THR A 35 -9.20 27.91 -12.91
N VAL A 36 -9.20 27.53 -14.19
CA VAL A 36 -10.34 26.87 -14.87
C VAL A 36 -10.31 25.35 -14.66
N LEU A 37 -9.14 24.73 -14.80
CA LEU A 37 -9.00 23.27 -14.69
C LEU A 37 -8.76 22.77 -13.25
N LEU A 38 -8.46 23.69 -12.31
CA LEU A 38 -8.17 23.38 -10.90
C LEU A 38 -7.23 22.15 -10.70
N PRO A 39 -6.08 22.09 -11.39
CA PRO A 39 -5.24 20.89 -11.42
C PRO A 39 -4.62 20.52 -10.07
N MET A 40 -4.37 21.48 -9.18
CA MET A 40 -3.85 21.21 -7.82
C MET A 40 -4.88 20.51 -6.93
N HIS A 41 -6.17 20.80 -7.10
CA HIS A 41 -7.23 20.20 -6.30
C HIS A 41 -7.33 18.69 -6.55
N PHE A 42 -7.06 18.26 -7.79
CA PHE A 42 -7.05 16.85 -8.16
C PHE A 42 -6.03 16.05 -7.35
N THR A 43 -4.78 16.50 -7.31
CA THR A 43 -3.70 15.78 -6.61
C THR A 43 -3.88 15.78 -5.10
N VAL A 44 -4.44 16.85 -4.54
CA VAL A 44 -4.73 16.95 -3.11
C VAL A 44 -5.91 16.07 -2.69
N LEU A 45 -6.99 16.04 -3.48
CA LEU A 45 -8.11 15.13 -3.23
C LEU A 45 -7.66 13.65 -3.34
N LEU A 46 -6.84 13.34 -4.35
CA LEU A 46 -6.21 12.03 -4.51
C LEU A 46 -5.35 11.65 -3.30
N ALA A 47 -4.57 12.59 -2.77
CA ALA A 47 -3.71 12.39 -1.62
C ALA A 47 -4.49 12.01 -0.35
N GLY A 48 -5.65 12.62 -0.11
CA GLY A 48 -6.47 12.26 1.04
C GLY A 48 -7.01 10.84 0.96
N PHE A 49 -7.47 10.39 -0.21
CA PHE A 49 -7.90 8.99 -0.41
C PHE A 49 -6.76 7.97 -0.27
N LEU A 50 -5.55 8.30 -0.74
CA LEU A 50 -4.41 7.39 -0.72
C LEU A 50 -3.69 7.31 0.63
N LEU A 51 -3.48 8.46 1.28
CA LEU A 51 -2.59 8.58 2.45
C LEU A 51 -3.33 8.94 3.75
N GLY A 52 -4.64 9.16 3.68
CA GLY A 52 -5.48 9.50 4.82
C GLY A 52 -5.45 11.00 5.20
N PRO A 53 -6.20 11.38 6.24
CA PRO A 53 -6.52 12.78 6.53
C PRO A 53 -5.32 13.64 6.90
N PHE A 54 -4.35 13.07 7.64
CA PHE A 54 -3.16 13.81 8.07
C PHE A 54 -2.27 14.17 6.88
N TRP A 55 -1.91 13.17 6.07
CA TRP A 55 -1.06 13.39 4.89
C TRP A 55 -1.76 14.18 3.80
N GLY A 56 -3.06 13.97 3.61
CA GLY A 56 -3.88 14.80 2.72
C GLY A 56 -3.84 16.28 3.10
N ALA A 57 -4.00 16.60 4.40
CA ALA A 57 -3.87 17.98 4.90
C ALA A 57 -2.47 18.55 4.65
N VAL A 58 -1.42 17.81 5.00
CA VAL A 58 -0.02 18.23 4.81
C VAL A 58 0.25 18.54 3.34
N ILE A 59 -0.15 17.66 2.42
CA ILE A 59 0.02 17.85 0.98
C ILE A 59 -0.82 19.04 0.49
N GLY A 60 -2.05 19.19 0.97
CA GLY A 60 -2.91 20.33 0.63
C GLY A 60 -2.34 21.69 1.06
N VAL A 61 -1.59 21.74 2.15
CA VAL A 61 -0.90 22.96 2.62
C VAL A 61 0.41 23.18 1.87
N LEU A 62 1.25 22.14 1.77
CA LEU A 62 2.60 22.27 1.22
C LEU A 62 2.63 22.45 -0.30
N THR A 63 1.72 21.79 -1.04
CA THR A 63 1.69 21.88 -2.50
C THR A 63 1.56 23.32 -3.02
N PRO A 64 0.55 24.12 -2.61
CA PRO A 64 0.43 25.51 -3.08
C PRO A 64 1.56 26.41 -2.56
N LEU A 65 2.10 26.15 -1.37
CA LEU A 65 3.26 26.88 -0.83
C LEU A 65 4.49 26.68 -1.70
N ILE A 66 4.85 25.43 -1.97
CA ILE A 66 6.01 25.08 -2.78
C ILE A 66 5.80 25.54 -4.22
N SER A 67 4.59 25.37 -4.77
CA SER A 67 4.25 25.87 -6.11
C SER A 67 4.44 27.39 -6.21
N SER A 68 3.98 28.16 -5.21
CA SER A 68 4.11 29.62 -5.20
C SER A 68 5.57 30.06 -5.18
N VAL A 69 6.41 29.40 -4.38
CA VAL A 69 7.84 29.68 -4.31
C VAL A 69 8.56 29.34 -5.62
N LEU A 70 8.22 28.20 -6.25
CA LEU A 70 8.92 27.74 -7.45
C LEU A 70 8.46 28.41 -8.74
N THR A 71 7.17 28.71 -8.86
CA THR A 71 6.53 29.15 -10.12
C THR A 71 6.00 30.58 -10.07
N GLY A 72 5.99 31.22 -8.89
CA GLY A 72 5.29 32.49 -8.68
C GLY A 72 3.77 32.37 -8.59
N MET A 73 3.20 31.17 -8.78
CA MET A 73 1.77 30.89 -8.71
C MET A 73 1.43 29.79 -7.68
N PRO A 74 0.40 29.98 -6.83
CA PRO A 74 -0.50 31.13 -6.77
C PRO A 74 0.18 32.38 -6.16
N PRO A 75 -0.30 33.60 -6.48
CA PRO A 75 0.21 34.83 -5.87
C PRO A 75 0.12 34.79 -4.33
N ALA A 76 1.15 35.31 -3.67
CA ALA A 76 1.29 35.25 -2.21
C ALA A 76 0.12 35.88 -1.45
N PHE A 77 -0.50 36.94 -1.99
CA PHE A 77 -1.67 37.56 -1.41
C PHE A 77 -2.64 38.06 -2.49
N PRO A 78 -3.96 37.84 -2.36
CA PRO A 78 -4.66 37.09 -1.30
C PRO A 78 -4.80 35.59 -1.59
N MET A 79 -4.37 35.12 -2.76
CA MET A 79 -4.74 33.79 -3.27
C MET A 79 -4.13 32.63 -2.49
N LEU A 80 -2.86 32.72 -2.11
CA LEU A 80 -2.15 31.63 -1.42
C LEU A 80 -2.82 31.24 -0.07
N PRO A 81 -3.16 32.16 0.85
CA PRO A 81 -3.91 31.83 2.07
C PRO A 81 -5.24 31.11 1.80
N LEU A 82 -5.99 31.55 0.77
CA LEU A 82 -7.26 30.93 0.39
C LEU A 82 -7.04 29.49 -0.12
N MET A 83 -6.00 29.28 -0.94
CA MET A 83 -5.67 27.97 -1.48
C MET A 83 -5.16 27.01 -0.41
N ILE A 84 -4.33 27.47 0.53
CA ILE A 84 -3.86 26.66 1.66
C ILE A 84 -5.05 26.15 2.48
N GLY A 85 -5.98 27.05 2.84
CA GLY A 85 -7.16 26.69 3.62
C GLY A 85 -8.08 25.71 2.90
N GLU A 86 -8.42 26.00 1.64
CA GLU A 86 -9.29 25.14 0.84
C GLU A 86 -8.66 23.77 0.55
N LEU A 87 -7.42 23.73 0.05
CA LEU A 87 -6.74 22.48 -0.32
C LEU A 87 -6.40 21.65 0.92
N GLY A 88 -5.94 22.28 2.00
CA GLY A 88 -5.74 21.59 3.28
C GLY A 88 -7.02 20.92 3.77
N THR A 89 -8.16 21.60 3.62
CA THR A 89 -9.48 21.05 3.96
C THR A 89 -9.88 19.91 3.03
N TYR A 90 -9.65 20.01 1.72
CA TYR A 90 -9.92 18.94 0.76
C TYR A 90 -9.16 17.66 1.08
N GLY A 91 -7.85 17.77 1.30
CA GLY A 91 -7.01 16.61 1.60
C GLY A 91 -7.35 15.98 2.95
N TRP A 92 -7.65 16.80 3.97
CA TRP A 92 -8.14 16.30 5.25
C TRP A 92 -9.49 15.60 5.12
N ALA A 93 -10.47 16.24 4.49
CA ALA A 93 -11.86 15.79 4.43
C ALA A 93 -12.01 14.49 3.63
N THR A 94 -11.33 14.37 2.49
CA THR A 94 -11.37 13.16 1.65
C THR A 94 -10.82 11.95 2.41
N GLY A 95 -9.66 12.10 3.05
CA GLY A 95 -9.10 11.03 3.88
C GLY A 95 -9.95 10.74 5.12
N HIS A 96 -10.58 11.75 5.71
CA HIS A 96 -11.42 11.58 6.89
C HIS A 96 -12.72 10.82 6.58
N PHE A 97 -13.43 11.18 5.52
CA PHE A 97 -14.65 10.49 5.10
C PHE A 97 -14.35 9.08 4.60
N TRP A 98 -13.26 8.90 3.84
CA TRP A 98 -12.83 7.60 3.37
C TRP A 98 -12.53 6.63 4.52
N ASN A 99 -11.78 7.08 5.54
CA ASN A 99 -11.49 6.27 6.73
C ASN A 99 -12.73 5.92 7.57
N ARG A 100 -13.85 6.63 7.39
CA ARG A 100 -15.15 6.32 7.99
C ARG A 100 -16.01 5.38 7.14
N GLY A 101 -15.48 4.83 6.05
CA GLY A 101 -16.19 3.91 5.18
C GLY A 101 -17.19 4.59 4.25
N TRP A 102 -17.09 5.91 4.03
CA TRP A 102 -17.92 6.57 3.04
C TRP A 102 -17.56 6.09 1.64
N GLY A 103 -18.57 5.90 0.79
CA GLY A 103 -18.35 5.63 -0.62
C GLY A 103 -17.55 6.75 -1.30
N LEU A 104 -16.86 6.41 -2.40
CA LEU A 104 -15.95 7.33 -3.08
C LEU A 104 -16.62 8.63 -3.55
N LEU A 105 -17.79 8.54 -4.19
CA LEU A 105 -18.54 9.70 -4.67
C LEU A 105 -19.06 10.60 -3.52
N PRO A 106 -19.75 10.07 -2.49
CA PRO A 106 -20.21 10.91 -1.39
C PRO A 106 -19.06 11.54 -0.59
N ALA A 107 -17.96 10.83 -0.36
CA ALA A 107 -16.76 11.39 0.28
C ALA A 107 -16.16 12.54 -0.54
N LEU A 108 -16.09 12.38 -1.87
CA LEU A 108 -15.56 13.38 -2.77
C LEU A 108 -16.43 14.65 -2.79
N VAL A 109 -17.75 14.51 -2.97
CA VAL A 109 -18.68 15.65 -3.00
C VAL A 109 -18.70 16.38 -1.67
N ALA A 110 -18.76 15.65 -0.54
CA ALA A 110 -18.74 16.26 0.79
C ALA A 110 -17.46 17.07 1.04
N SER A 111 -16.32 16.55 0.62
CA SER A 111 -15.03 17.24 0.74
C SER A 111 -14.97 18.51 -0.11
N MET A 112 -15.48 18.44 -1.35
CA MET A 112 -15.57 19.59 -2.24
C MET A 112 -16.41 20.71 -1.63
N VAL A 113 -17.60 20.39 -1.12
CA VAL A 113 -18.47 21.36 -0.45
C VAL A 113 -17.76 21.96 0.76
N LEU A 114 -17.12 21.13 1.58
CA LEU A 114 -16.46 21.60 2.80
C LEU A 114 -15.33 22.59 2.52
N GLY A 115 -14.43 22.31 1.59
CA GLY A 115 -13.38 23.29 1.26
C GLY A 115 -13.92 24.54 0.56
N ARG A 116 -15.04 24.47 -0.19
CA ARG A 116 -15.71 25.68 -0.71
C ARG A 116 -16.24 26.55 0.42
N LEU A 117 -16.83 25.95 1.45
CA LEU A 117 -17.27 26.68 2.65
C LEU A 117 -16.10 27.36 3.35
N VAL A 118 -14.97 26.65 3.50
CA VAL A 118 -13.74 27.23 4.08
C VAL A 118 -13.22 28.40 3.25
N ARG A 119 -13.20 28.28 1.91
CA ARG A 119 -12.82 29.39 1.03
C ARG A 119 -13.73 30.61 1.21
N VAL A 120 -15.05 30.41 1.23
CA VAL A 120 -16.03 31.49 1.44
C VAL A 120 -15.78 32.17 2.78
N LEU A 121 -15.57 31.39 3.84
CA LEU A 121 -15.26 31.90 5.18
C LEU A 121 -13.97 32.74 5.19
N LEU A 122 -12.90 32.25 4.57
CA LEU A 122 -11.62 32.96 4.50
C LEU A 122 -11.69 34.25 3.69
N VAL A 123 -12.36 34.23 2.53
CA VAL A 123 -12.60 35.44 1.73
C VAL A 123 -13.41 36.46 2.53
N SER A 124 -14.45 36.00 3.23
CA SER A 124 -15.29 36.85 4.06
C SER A 124 -14.48 37.52 5.16
N GLY A 125 -13.64 36.75 5.88
CA GLY A 125 -12.74 37.28 6.92
C GLY A 125 -11.70 38.27 6.38
N LEU A 126 -11.15 38.03 5.19
CA LEU A 126 -10.11 38.90 4.62
C LEU A 126 -10.66 40.24 4.10
N PHE A 127 -11.92 40.26 3.65
CA PHE A 127 -12.55 41.42 3.00
C PHE A 127 -13.76 41.98 3.79
N LEU A 128 -13.77 41.80 5.12
CA LEU A 128 -14.84 42.21 6.06
C LEU A 128 -15.34 43.67 5.87
N PHE A 129 -14.53 44.57 5.31
CA PHE A 129 -14.85 46.00 5.13
C PHE A 129 -15.39 46.38 3.73
N ASN A 130 -15.49 45.44 2.77
CA ASN A 130 -15.78 45.72 1.35
C ASN A 130 -17.13 45.14 0.86
N GLY A 131 -18.21 45.39 1.60
CA GLY A 131 -19.51 44.68 1.51
C GLY A 131 -20.08 44.36 0.10
N LYS A 132 -20.14 45.32 -0.83
CA LYS A 132 -20.68 45.05 -2.20
C LYS A 132 -19.68 44.30 -3.10
N ALA A 133 -18.39 44.54 -2.93
CA ALA A 133 -17.34 43.84 -3.68
C ALA A 133 -17.18 42.39 -3.22
N LEU A 134 -17.46 42.11 -1.93
CA LEU A 134 -17.39 40.78 -1.34
C LEU A 134 -18.37 39.81 -2.01
N GLY A 135 -19.65 40.19 -2.15
CA GLY A 135 -20.66 39.35 -2.80
C GLY A 135 -20.33 39.01 -4.25
N LEU A 136 -19.81 39.99 -5.00
CA LEU A 136 -19.39 39.81 -6.39
C LEU A 136 -18.17 38.86 -6.48
N LEU A 137 -17.17 39.02 -5.61
CA LEU A 137 -15.98 38.14 -5.55
C LEU A 137 -16.35 36.69 -5.26
N LEU A 138 -17.21 36.45 -4.27
CA LEU A 138 -17.67 35.11 -3.91
C LEU A 138 -18.42 34.45 -5.08
N PHE A 139 -19.28 35.20 -5.77
CA PHE A 139 -20.02 34.72 -6.93
C PHE A 139 -19.09 34.34 -8.09
N VAL A 140 -18.09 35.17 -8.39
CA VAL A 140 -17.09 34.89 -9.45
C VAL A 140 -16.29 33.61 -9.14
N PHE A 141 -15.87 33.40 -7.89
CA PHE A 141 -15.11 32.19 -7.52
C PHE A 141 -15.93 30.91 -7.65
N ILE A 142 -17.24 30.96 -7.39
CA ILE A 142 -18.13 29.80 -7.58
C ILE A 142 -18.22 29.47 -9.06
N LEU A 143 -18.50 30.46 -9.92
CA LEU A 143 -18.64 30.25 -11.36
C LEU A 143 -17.36 29.73 -12.01
N GLN A 144 -16.20 30.32 -11.69
CA GLN A 144 -14.91 29.89 -12.22
C GLN A 144 -14.53 28.46 -11.80
N GLY A 145 -15.03 28.01 -10.64
CA GLY A 145 -14.73 26.68 -10.12
C GLY A 145 -15.55 25.54 -10.72
N LEU A 146 -16.66 25.82 -11.40
CA LEU A 146 -17.59 24.81 -11.92
C LEU A 146 -16.95 23.86 -12.95
N PRO A 147 -16.21 24.33 -13.98
CA PRO A 147 -15.60 23.44 -14.96
C PRO A 147 -14.63 22.43 -14.32
N GLY A 148 -13.79 22.89 -13.39
CA GLY A 148 -12.87 22.03 -12.65
C GLY A 148 -13.58 21.03 -11.73
N ILE A 149 -14.70 21.41 -11.09
CA ILE A 149 -15.51 20.48 -10.28
C ILE A 149 -16.06 19.34 -11.14
N VAL A 150 -16.65 19.67 -12.30
CA VAL A 150 -17.17 18.67 -13.24
C VAL A 150 -16.05 17.73 -13.68
N LEU A 151 -14.88 18.28 -14.00
CA LEU A 151 -13.71 17.51 -14.39
C LEU A 151 -13.23 16.58 -13.27
N GLN A 152 -13.16 17.07 -12.03
CA GLN A 152 -12.76 16.28 -10.87
C GLN A 152 -13.74 15.13 -10.60
N LEU A 153 -15.04 15.38 -10.64
CA LEU A 153 -16.07 14.34 -10.46
C LEU A 153 -16.04 13.29 -11.56
N LEU A 154 -15.54 13.63 -12.75
CA LEU A 154 -15.45 12.73 -13.89
C LEU A 154 -14.15 11.91 -13.89
N ILE A 155 -13.00 12.56 -13.68
CA ILE A 155 -11.67 11.92 -13.78
C ILE A 155 -11.29 11.19 -12.49
N LEU A 156 -11.47 11.84 -11.33
CA LEU A 156 -10.92 11.34 -10.07
C LEU A 156 -11.48 9.95 -9.68
N PRO A 157 -12.79 9.66 -9.81
CA PRO A 157 -13.31 8.33 -9.56
C PRO A 157 -12.73 7.24 -10.47
N ARG A 158 -12.41 7.57 -11.72
CA ARG A 158 -11.82 6.61 -12.67
C ARG A 158 -10.38 6.29 -12.30
N VAL A 159 -9.60 7.31 -11.97
CA VAL A 159 -8.21 7.13 -11.53
C VAL A 159 -8.16 6.32 -10.23
N LEU A 160 -8.97 6.66 -9.24
CA LEU A 160 -9.02 5.91 -7.97
C LEU A 160 -9.49 4.45 -8.15
N ARG A 161 -10.40 4.17 -9.08
CA ARG A 161 -10.78 2.80 -9.46
C ARG A 161 -9.64 2.05 -10.14
N ALA A 162 -8.93 2.69 -11.06
CA ALA A 162 -7.76 2.10 -11.72
C ALA A 162 -6.63 1.80 -10.73
N LEU A 163 -6.50 2.60 -9.67
CA LEU A 163 -5.60 2.36 -8.55
C LEU A 163 -6.11 1.33 -7.53
N GLY A 164 -7.25 0.66 -7.79
CA GLY A 164 -7.78 -0.42 -6.95
C GLY A 164 -8.54 0.02 -5.68
N LEU A 165 -8.60 1.32 -5.36
CA LEU A 165 -9.19 1.81 -4.10
C LEU A 165 -10.72 1.60 -4.00
N ALA A 166 -11.42 1.49 -5.13
CA ALA A 166 -12.88 1.40 -5.13
C ALA A 166 -13.44 0.02 -4.72
N GLN A 167 -12.60 -1.01 -4.63
CA GLN A 167 -13.02 -2.36 -4.19
C GLN A 167 -13.03 -2.50 -2.65
N ALA A 168 -12.31 -1.64 -1.93
CA ALA A 168 -12.22 -1.67 -0.47
C ALA A 168 -13.46 -1.11 0.27
N GLY A 169 -14.40 -0.49 -0.43
CA GLY A 169 -15.53 0.25 0.16
C GLY A 169 -16.91 -0.41 0.03
N LYS A 170 -17.00 -1.70 -0.35
CA LYS A 170 -18.27 -2.43 -0.48
C LYS A 170 -18.30 -3.71 0.37
N THR A 171 -18.35 -3.54 1.68
CA THR A 171 -18.89 -4.57 2.58
C THR A 171 -19.83 -3.90 3.59
N ALA A 172 -21.10 -3.79 3.21
CA ALA A 172 -22.20 -3.68 4.17
C ALA A 172 -23.40 -4.44 3.58
N PRO A 173 -23.88 -5.51 4.24
CA PRO A 173 -24.99 -6.31 3.74
C PRO A 173 -26.31 -5.55 3.87
N ALA A 174 -27.09 -5.52 2.80
CA ALA A 174 -28.50 -5.18 2.88
C ALA A 174 -29.23 -6.33 3.58
N ALA A 175 -29.88 -6.02 4.71
CA ALA A 175 -30.73 -6.94 5.42
C ALA A 175 -31.91 -7.38 4.52
N ASN A 176 -32.05 -8.69 4.31
CA ASN A 176 -33.25 -9.29 3.75
C ASN A 176 -33.73 -10.38 4.73
N THR A 177 -34.79 -10.05 5.46
CA THR A 177 -35.66 -11.02 6.10
C THR A 177 -36.58 -11.62 5.03
N ASN A 178 -36.42 -12.91 4.72
CA ASN A 178 -37.54 -13.76 4.32
C ASN A 178 -37.18 -15.23 4.48
N THR A 179 -37.89 -15.88 5.39
CA THR A 179 -37.94 -17.33 5.58
C THR A 179 -38.62 -17.96 4.39
N ASN A 180 -37.91 -18.77 3.60
CA ASN A 180 -38.48 -19.87 2.82
C ASN A 180 -37.37 -20.87 2.44
N VAL A 181 -37.68 -22.15 2.56
CA VAL A 181 -36.77 -23.29 2.38
C VAL A 181 -36.32 -23.38 0.92
N PRO A 182 -35.00 -23.45 0.62
CA PRO A 182 -34.48 -23.35 -0.75
C PRO A 182 -34.61 -24.65 -1.57
N THR A 183 -34.87 -24.50 -2.87
CA THR A 183 -35.00 -25.58 -3.88
C THR A 183 -33.65 -25.99 -4.49
N LYS A 184 -33.56 -27.16 -5.14
CA LYS A 184 -32.29 -27.76 -5.65
C LYS A 184 -31.45 -26.87 -6.58
N GLU A 185 -32.08 -25.97 -7.34
CA GLU A 185 -31.36 -24.97 -8.18
C GLU A 185 -30.74 -23.85 -7.33
N GLN A 186 -31.43 -23.45 -6.25
CA GLN A 186 -30.91 -22.51 -5.27
C GLN A 186 -29.76 -23.11 -4.45
N ILE A 187 -29.71 -24.44 -4.27
CA ILE A 187 -28.55 -25.11 -3.68
C ILE A 187 -27.31 -24.95 -4.57
N GLY A 188 -27.45 -25.10 -5.89
CA GLY A 188 -26.35 -24.89 -6.84
C GLY A 188 -25.87 -23.44 -6.88
N GLU A 189 -26.78 -22.47 -6.87
CA GLU A 189 -26.43 -21.05 -6.77
C GLU A 189 -25.84 -20.66 -5.41
N ASN A 190 -26.32 -21.25 -4.31
CA ASN A 190 -25.80 -20.99 -2.97
C ASN A 190 -24.39 -21.55 -2.81
N ILE A 191 -24.10 -22.75 -3.34
CA ILE A 191 -22.75 -23.31 -3.37
C ILE A 191 -21.80 -22.44 -4.19
N MET A 192 -22.25 -21.92 -5.35
CA MET A 192 -21.45 -21.00 -6.17
C MET A 192 -21.20 -19.66 -5.46
N LYS A 193 -22.22 -19.12 -4.76
CA LYS A 193 -22.09 -17.87 -3.97
C LYS A 193 -21.22 -18.07 -2.72
N GLU A 194 -21.33 -19.20 -2.02
CA GLU A 194 -20.48 -19.55 -0.88
C GLU A 194 -19.02 -19.71 -1.30
N ASN A 195 -18.74 -20.43 -2.39
CA ASN A 195 -17.38 -20.58 -2.93
C ASN A 195 -16.79 -19.24 -3.40
N HIS A 196 -17.60 -18.38 -4.02
CA HIS A 196 -17.16 -17.03 -4.41
C HIS A 196 -16.86 -16.13 -3.19
N THR A 197 -17.69 -16.22 -2.15
CA THR A 197 -17.53 -15.47 -0.90
C THR A 197 -16.33 -15.97 -0.09
N GLN A 198 -16.09 -17.29 -0.05
CA GLN A 198 -14.92 -17.88 0.61
C GLN A 198 -13.61 -17.49 -0.08
N ASN A 199 -13.56 -17.50 -1.42
CA ASN A 199 -12.38 -17.03 -2.15
C ASN A 199 -12.12 -15.53 -1.92
N GLN A 200 -13.16 -14.69 -1.89
CA GLN A 200 -13.03 -13.27 -1.56
C GLN A 200 -12.55 -13.04 -0.11
N ALA A 201 -13.03 -13.84 0.85
CA ALA A 201 -12.61 -13.74 2.24
C ALA A 201 -11.14 -14.13 2.42
N LEU A 202 -10.69 -15.20 1.75
CA LEU A 202 -9.30 -15.63 1.77
C LEU A 202 -8.39 -14.58 1.13
N GLU A 203 -8.77 -14.03 -0.03
CA GLU A 203 -8.03 -12.94 -0.67
C GLU A 203 -7.92 -11.70 0.24
N ALA A 204 -9.02 -11.28 0.86
CA ALA A 204 -9.03 -10.17 1.80
C ALA A 204 -8.11 -10.43 3.02
N LEU A 205 -8.08 -11.68 3.51
CA LEU A 205 -7.20 -12.07 4.61
C LEU A 205 -5.73 -12.03 4.19
N ILE A 206 -5.40 -12.57 3.01
CA ILE A 206 -4.04 -12.51 2.45
C ILE A 206 -3.58 -11.05 2.34
N GLN A 207 -4.42 -10.17 1.79
CA GLN A 207 -4.10 -8.74 1.68
C GLN A 207 -3.92 -8.07 3.05
N SER A 208 -4.72 -8.44 4.04
CA SER A 208 -4.56 -7.96 5.42
C SER A 208 -3.21 -8.38 6.01
N GLU A 209 -2.81 -9.64 5.84
CA GLU A 209 -1.53 -10.14 6.34
C GLU A 209 -0.33 -9.55 5.59
N MET A 210 -0.43 -9.36 4.27
CA MET A 210 0.57 -8.63 3.49
C MET A 210 0.75 -7.20 4.02
N HIS A 211 -0.33 -6.51 4.40
CA HIS A 211 -0.25 -5.19 5.00
C HIS A 211 0.49 -5.21 6.34
N LYS A 212 0.14 -6.14 7.25
CA LYS A 212 0.82 -6.28 8.54
C LYS A 212 2.31 -6.59 8.41
N ILE A 213 2.68 -7.43 7.45
CA ILE A 213 4.07 -7.78 7.18
C ILE A 213 4.89 -6.58 6.70
N VAL A 214 4.29 -5.74 5.85
CA VAL A 214 4.98 -4.55 5.33
C VAL A 214 5.03 -3.42 6.37
N HIS A 215 3.97 -3.24 7.15
CA HIS A 215 3.78 -2.02 7.94
C HIS A 215 3.83 -2.19 9.47
N GLU A 216 3.61 -3.38 10.00
CA GLU A 216 3.44 -3.65 11.44
C GLU A 216 4.57 -4.50 12.04
N GLY A 217 5.56 -4.88 11.24
CA GLY A 217 6.75 -5.60 11.70
C GLY A 217 6.57 -7.12 11.81
N GLN A 218 5.42 -7.64 11.38
CA GLN A 218 5.24 -9.07 11.14
C GLN A 218 6.20 -9.55 10.05
N SER A 219 6.75 -10.74 10.22
CA SER A 219 7.70 -11.34 9.27
C SER A 219 7.02 -12.34 8.34
N ILE A 220 6.10 -13.13 8.89
CA ILE A 220 5.39 -14.19 8.19
C ILE A 220 3.98 -14.35 8.77
N ALA A 221 3.06 -14.83 7.95
CA ALA A 221 1.75 -15.36 8.33
C ALA A 221 1.52 -16.70 7.62
N ILE A 222 0.96 -17.69 8.33
CA ILE A 222 0.52 -18.95 7.74
C ILE A 222 -1.00 -19.03 7.91
N LEU A 223 -1.70 -19.29 6.82
CA LEU A 223 -3.15 -19.33 6.74
C LEU A 223 -3.60 -20.74 6.41
N GLN A 224 -4.58 -21.24 7.16
CA GLN A 224 -5.20 -22.54 6.95
C GLN A 224 -6.70 -22.41 7.21
N ASP A 225 -7.52 -23.03 6.36
CA ASP A 225 -8.99 -23.01 6.47
C ASP A 225 -9.59 -21.60 6.63
N GLY A 226 -9.02 -20.63 5.92
CA GLY A 226 -9.47 -19.23 5.92
C GLY A 226 -9.14 -18.46 7.20
N GLN A 227 -8.20 -18.93 8.02
CA GLN A 227 -7.78 -18.30 9.27
C GLN A 227 -6.26 -18.22 9.37
N VAL A 228 -5.75 -17.23 10.11
CA VAL A 228 -4.33 -17.10 10.41
C VAL A 228 -3.98 -18.03 11.57
N VAL A 229 -3.20 -19.07 11.31
CA VAL A 229 -2.83 -20.10 12.30
C VAL A 229 -1.46 -19.85 12.92
N PHE A 230 -0.60 -19.07 12.27
CA PHE A 230 0.72 -18.72 12.78
C PHE A 230 1.17 -17.36 12.28
N THR A 231 1.81 -16.58 13.16
CA THR A 231 2.55 -15.37 12.81
C THR A 231 3.83 -15.30 13.65
N ASP A 232 4.86 -14.61 13.15
CA ASP A 232 6.07 -14.30 13.91
C ASP A 232 6.63 -12.95 13.46
N THR A 233 7.53 -12.38 14.25
CA THR A 233 8.28 -11.14 13.97
C THR A 233 9.79 -11.38 13.86
N ALA A 234 10.25 -12.62 14.06
CA ALA A 234 11.65 -13.00 13.95
C ALA A 234 12.17 -12.81 12.52
N LYS A 235 13.49 -12.60 12.40
CA LYS A 235 14.11 -12.21 11.13
C LYS A 235 14.66 -13.41 10.35
N GLY A 236 14.73 -13.27 9.02
CA GLY A 236 15.27 -14.31 8.14
C GLY A 236 14.36 -15.53 8.14
N VAL A 237 14.94 -16.72 7.97
CA VAL A 237 14.19 -18.00 7.94
C VAL A 237 13.79 -18.53 9.32
N MET A 238 14.07 -17.77 10.39
CA MET A 238 13.84 -18.23 11.77
C MET A 238 12.37 -18.57 12.09
N PRO A 239 11.38 -17.77 11.66
CA PRO A 239 9.97 -18.14 11.82
C PRO A 239 9.65 -19.52 11.23
N LEU A 240 10.14 -19.79 10.01
CA LEU A 240 9.93 -21.06 9.31
C LEU A 240 10.60 -22.23 10.01
N LEU A 241 11.84 -22.07 10.46
CA LEU A 241 12.54 -23.10 11.22
C LEU A 241 11.84 -23.41 12.56
N LYS A 242 11.25 -22.41 13.22
CA LYS A 242 10.48 -22.63 14.45
C LYS A 242 9.22 -23.46 14.17
N VAL A 243 8.41 -23.06 13.19
CA VAL A 243 7.16 -23.77 12.90
C VAL A 243 7.43 -25.18 12.38
N LEU A 244 8.40 -25.40 11.50
CA LEU A 244 8.76 -26.73 11.03
C LEU A 244 9.23 -27.68 12.13
N ARG A 245 9.83 -27.15 13.21
CA ARG A 245 10.29 -27.96 14.35
C ARG A 245 9.19 -28.21 15.38
N ALA A 246 8.40 -27.19 15.66
CA ALA A 246 7.42 -27.23 16.74
C ALA A 246 6.07 -27.80 16.28
N GLN A 247 5.62 -27.38 15.09
CA GLN A 247 4.26 -27.59 14.57
C GLN A 247 4.27 -27.67 13.03
N PRO A 248 4.98 -28.65 12.42
CA PRO A 248 5.10 -28.76 10.96
C PRO A 248 3.75 -28.94 10.25
N GLU A 249 2.76 -29.51 10.93
CA GLU A 249 1.39 -29.68 10.43
C GLU A 249 0.71 -28.38 10.01
N LEU A 250 1.08 -27.23 10.61
CA LEU A 250 0.52 -25.93 10.26
C LEU A 250 0.90 -25.46 8.86
N LEU A 251 1.96 -26.01 8.26
CA LEU A 251 2.39 -25.65 6.92
C LEU A 251 1.71 -26.49 5.83
N LYS A 252 1.21 -27.67 6.19
CA LYS A 252 0.72 -28.63 5.22
C LYS A 252 -0.60 -28.17 4.59
N GLY A 253 -0.59 -27.90 3.30
CA GLY A 253 -1.74 -27.37 2.56
C GLY A 253 -2.06 -25.91 2.86
N ALA A 254 -1.21 -25.23 3.63
CA ALA A 254 -1.43 -23.85 4.04
C ALA A 254 -1.10 -22.85 2.92
N VAL A 255 -1.62 -21.64 3.06
CA VAL A 255 -1.19 -20.46 2.29
C VAL A 255 -0.15 -19.72 3.13
N ALA A 256 1.05 -19.50 2.59
CA ALA A 256 2.09 -18.76 3.27
C ALA A 256 2.14 -17.30 2.78
N VAL A 257 2.25 -16.36 3.71
CA VAL A 257 2.45 -14.93 3.41
C VAL A 257 3.76 -14.48 4.06
N ASP A 258 4.72 -14.01 3.28
CA ASP A 258 6.06 -13.63 3.75
C ASP A 258 6.51 -12.29 3.14
N LYS A 259 7.39 -11.56 3.82
CA LYS A 259 7.95 -10.31 3.29
C LYS A 259 8.91 -10.54 2.12
N ILE A 260 9.81 -11.50 2.27
CA ILE A 260 10.92 -11.73 1.33
C ILE A 260 11.15 -13.24 1.21
N VAL A 261 10.91 -13.78 0.02
CA VAL A 261 11.12 -15.20 -0.27
C VAL A 261 12.33 -15.38 -1.17
N GLY A 262 13.35 -16.07 -0.67
CA GLY A 262 14.47 -16.57 -1.45
C GLY A 262 14.46 -18.09 -1.59
N LYS A 263 15.49 -18.66 -2.23
CA LYS A 263 15.64 -20.13 -2.35
C LYS A 263 15.58 -20.80 -0.97
N ALA A 264 16.20 -20.19 0.05
CA ALA A 264 16.17 -20.72 1.41
C ALA A 264 14.76 -20.85 1.98
N ALA A 265 13.93 -19.80 1.87
CA ALA A 265 12.55 -19.84 2.35
C ALA A 265 11.69 -20.77 1.48
N ALA A 266 11.88 -20.74 0.15
CA ALA A 266 11.19 -21.61 -0.81
C ALA A 266 11.40 -23.10 -0.50
N MET A 267 12.62 -23.51 -0.18
CA MET A 267 12.94 -24.88 0.24
C MET A 267 12.21 -25.27 1.53
N LEU A 268 12.15 -24.38 2.52
CA LEU A 268 11.42 -24.64 3.77
C LEU A 268 9.90 -24.71 3.56
N PHE A 269 9.33 -23.87 2.69
CA PHE A 269 7.91 -23.96 2.32
C PHE A 269 7.59 -25.27 1.61
N THR A 270 8.49 -25.70 0.72
CA THR A 270 8.38 -26.98 0.01
C THR A 270 8.45 -28.15 0.98
N LEU A 271 9.39 -28.13 1.93
CA LEU A 271 9.49 -29.14 3.00
C LEU A 271 8.23 -29.18 3.86
N GLY A 272 7.66 -28.02 4.17
CA GLY A 272 6.43 -27.89 4.96
C GLY A 272 5.15 -28.29 4.22
N GLY A 273 5.19 -28.48 2.90
CA GLY A 273 4.04 -28.84 2.10
C GLY A 273 3.03 -27.69 1.92
N VAL A 274 3.53 -26.45 1.86
CA VAL A 274 2.71 -25.26 1.60
C VAL A 274 2.06 -25.35 0.21
N LYS A 275 0.78 -24.97 0.13
CA LYS A 275 -0.01 -25.00 -1.11
C LYS A 275 0.34 -23.86 -2.05
N GLU A 276 0.54 -22.66 -1.53
CA GLU A 276 0.88 -21.46 -2.30
C GLU A 276 1.56 -20.40 -1.43
N VAL A 277 2.31 -19.50 -2.07
CA VAL A 277 3.09 -18.47 -1.41
C VAL A 277 2.73 -17.08 -1.93
N HIS A 278 2.47 -16.14 -1.02
CA HIS A 278 2.27 -14.72 -1.32
C HIS A 278 3.40 -13.92 -0.70
N THR A 279 4.06 -13.08 -1.47
CA THR A 279 5.18 -12.30 -0.97
C THR A 279 5.30 -10.90 -1.57
N TYR A 280 6.02 -10.01 -0.90
CA TYR A 280 6.33 -8.70 -1.47
C TYR A 280 7.54 -8.81 -2.42
N ILE A 281 8.63 -9.45 -1.97
CA ILE A 281 9.86 -9.61 -2.74
C ILE A 281 10.17 -11.08 -2.92
N ILE A 282 10.51 -11.48 -4.15
CA ILE A 282 11.04 -12.81 -4.45
C ILE A 282 12.41 -12.73 -5.12
N SER A 283 13.33 -13.64 -4.79
CA SER A 283 14.58 -13.80 -5.56
C SER A 283 14.35 -14.66 -6.80
N THR A 284 15.09 -14.42 -7.89
CA THR A 284 15.03 -15.26 -9.11
C THR A 284 15.23 -16.74 -8.78
N ALA A 285 16.24 -17.07 -7.95
CA ALA A 285 16.47 -18.45 -7.51
C ALA A 285 15.30 -19.03 -6.68
N GLY A 286 14.65 -18.22 -5.83
CA GLY A 286 13.49 -18.65 -5.07
C GLY A 286 12.25 -18.90 -5.92
N LYS A 287 12.04 -18.04 -6.94
CA LYS A 287 10.95 -18.19 -7.91
C LYS A 287 11.11 -19.45 -8.75
N GLU A 288 12.27 -19.63 -9.38
CA GLU A 288 12.59 -20.81 -10.19
C GLU A 288 12.43 -22.11 -9.39
N TYR A 289 12.85 -22.10 -8.12
CA TYR A 289 12.68 -23.24 -7.22
C TYR A 289 11.19 -23.56 -6.97
N LEU A 290 10.37 -22.57 -6.58
CA LEU A 290 8.94 -22.80 -6.33
C LEU A 290 8.19 -23.26 -7.58
N GLU A 291 8.50 -22.69 -8.75
CA GLU A 291 7.92 -23.09 -10.03
C GLU A 291 8.24 -24.55 -10.37
N LYS A 292 9.51 -24.96 -10.21
CA LYS A 292 9.95 -26.35 -10.40
C LYS A 292 9.24 -27.34 -9.47
N HIS A 293 8.90 -26.90 -8.26
CA HIS A 293 8.16 -27.68 -7.27
C HIS A 293 6.63 -27.54 -7.38
N HIS A 294 6.13 -26.86 -8.41
CA HIS A 294 4.69 -26.65 -8.67
C HIS A 294 3.95 -25.97 -7.51
N ILE A 295 4.63 -25.06 -6.80
CA ILE A 295 4.02 -24.24 -5.75
C ILE A 295 3.71 -22.86 -6.36
N PRO A 296 2.43 -22.51 -6.55
CA PRO A 296 2.05 -21.19 -7.03
C PRO A 296 2.62 -20.09 -6.14
N VAL A 297 3.18 -19.07 -6.78
CA VAL A 297 3.76 -17.93 -6.07
C VAL A 297 3.27 -16.61 -6.65
N PHE A 298 2.81 -15.72 -5.77
CA PHE A 298 2.32 -14.39 -6.10
C PHE A 298 3.23 -13.36 -5.44
N PHE A 299 3.75 -12.42 -6.23
CA PHE A 299 4.74 -11.46 -5.74
C PHE A 299 4.57 -10.07 -6.36
N GLN A 300 5.07 -9.04 -5.67
CA GLN A 300 5.07 -7.66 -6.19
C GLN A 300 6.35 -7.31 -6.94
N THR A 301 7.49 -7.82 -6.50
CA THR A 301 8.80 -7.50 -7.12
C THR A 301 9.72 -8.72 -7.11
N GLU A 302 10.35 -8.96 -8.25
CA GLU A 302 11.42 -9.94 -8.39
C GLU A 302 12.79 -9.23 -8.33
N ILE A 303 13.76 -9.83 -7.63
CA ILE A 303 15.13 -9.36 -7.54
C ILE A 303 16.12 -10.47 -7.91
N ALA A 304 17.28 -10.10 -8.44
CA ALA A 304 18.30 -11.08 -8.80
C ALA A 304 18.82 -11.88 -7.59
N MET A 305 18.99 -11.22 -6.43
CA MET A 305 19.60 -11.83 -5.25
C MET A 305 19.20 -11.10 -3.96
N ILE A 306 19.02 -11.85 -2.86
CA ILE A 306 18.82 -11.26 -1.53
C ILE A 306 20.18 -10.93 -0.91
N GLU A 307 20.38 -9.66 -0.58
CA GLU A 307 21.59 -9.17 0.08
C GLU A 307 21.57 -9.40 1.60
N ASN A 308 22.76 -9.47 2.19
CA ASN A 308 22.91 -9.44 3.63
C ASN A 308 22.57 -8.04 4.20
N ARG A 309 22.34 -7.96 5.51
CA ARG A 309 21.95 -6.69 6.17
C ARG A 309 22.98 -5.57 6.04
N MET A 310 24.27 -5.92 5.87
CA MET A 310 25.36 -4.96 5.69
C MET A 310 25.51 -4.52 4.24
N LYS A 311 24.74 -5.09 3.29
CA LYS A 311 24.85 -4.88 1.84
C LYS A 311 26.26 -5.13 1.29
N THR A 312 26.97 -6.08 1.90
CA THR A 312 28.34 -6.44 1.48
C THR A 312 28.38 -7.69 0.59
N GLY A 313 27.23 -8.28 0.28
CA GLY A 313 27.13 -9.49 -0.54
C GLY A 313 25.86 -10.29 -0.23
N ILE A 314 25.82 -11.52 -0.74
CA ILE A 314 24.67 -12.44 -0.61
C ILE A 314 24.26 -12.69 0.85
N CYS A 315 22.96 -12.84 1.09
CA CYS A 315 22.40 -13.27 2.35
C CYS A 315 23.02 -14.61 2.79
N PRO A 316 23.48 -14.76 4.05
CA PRO A 316 24.07 -16.01 4.52
C PRO A 316 23.16 -17.24 4.39
N PHE A 317 21.84 -17.05 4.50
CA PHE A 317 20.86 -18.14 4.34
C PHE A 317 20.75 -18.57 2.88
N GLU A 318 20.63 -17.63 1.95
CA GLU A 318 20.64 -17.95 0.51
C GLU A 318 21.95 -18.65 0.13
N LYS A 319 23.08 -18.12 0.59
CA LYS A 319 24.39 -18.71 0.32
C LYS A 319 24.49 -20.16 0.79
N SER A 320 23.91 -20.49 1.94
CA SER A 320 24.00 -21.85 2.49
C SER A 320 23.24 -22.90 1.70
N VAL A 321 22.32 -22.50 0.83
CA VAL A 321 21.47 -23.44 0.07
C VAL A 321 21.64 -23.32 -1.45
N MET A 322 22.63 -22.57 -1.92
CA MET A 322 22.85 -22.34 -3.36
C MET A 322 22.97 -23.66 -4.12
N ASP A 323 23.73 -24.61 -3.57
CA ASP A 323 24.16 -25.83 -4.27
C ASP A 323 23.27 -27.06 -3.96
N THR A 324 22.27 -26.92 -3.10
CA THR A 324 21.33 -28.01 -2.77
C THR A 324 19.97 -27.80 -3.41
N GLU A 325 19.33 -28.90 -3.76
CA GLU A 325 17.94 -28.98 -4.25
C GLU A 325 17.07 -29.85 -3.32
N ASP A 326 17.63 -30.41 -2.25
CA ASP A 326 16.91 -31.24 -1.28
C ASP A 326 16.35 -30.38 -0.13
N PRO A 327 15.02 -30.27 0.03
CA PRO A 327 14.42 -29.52 1.14
C PRO A 327 14.86 -29.98 2.53
N ALA A 328 15.09 -31.29 2.72
CA ALA A 328 15.48 -31.85 4.02
C ALA A 328 16.92 -31.46 4.37
N GLU A 329 17.83 -31.56 3.41
CA GLU A 329 19.21 -31.07 3.54
C GLU A 329 19.24 -29.56 3.80
N ALA A 330 18.44 -28.78 3.05
CA ALA A 330 18.36 -27.34 3.23
C ALA A 330 17.93 -26.94 4.65
N GLN A 331 16.98 -27.67 5.27
CA GLN A 331 16.58 -27.40 6.65
C GLN A 331 17.77 -27.53 7.62
N GLN A 332 18.63 -28.53 7.43
CA GLN A 332 19.82 -28.74 8.26
C GLN A 332 20.86 -27.62 8.04
N LEU A 333 21.13 -27.26 6.79
CA LEU A 333 22.06 -26.18 6.43
C LEU A 333 21.62 -24.82 6.96
N LEU A 334 20.31 -24.52 6.88
CA LEU A 334 19.72 -23.29 7.38
C LEU A 334 19.72 -23.24 8.91
N ALA A 335 19.44 -24.36 9.57
CA ALA A 335 19.55 -24.49 11.02
C ALA A 335 20.98 -24.26 11.53
N ALA A 336 21.97 -24.87 10.87
CA ALA A 336 23.38 -24.68 11.20
C ALA A 336 23.82 -23.22 10.97
N THR A 337 23.38 -22.62 9.87
CA THR A 337 23.64 -21.21 9.55
C THR A 337 23.03 -20.27 10.59
N ALA A 338 21.80 -20.53 11.02
CA ALA A 338 21.14 -19.78 12.09
C ALA A 338 21.94 -19.85 13.41
N ALA A 339 22.32 -21.05 13.84
CA ALA A 339 23.09 -21.26 15.07
C ALA A 339 24.46 -20.54 15.02
N ARG A 340 25.15 -20.59 13.87
CA ARG A 340 26.41 -19.87 13.64
C ARG A 340 26.22 -18.35 13.78
N LEU A 341 25.17 -17.79 13.16
CA LEU A 341 24.91 -16.35 13.22
C LEU A 341 24.50 -15.88 14.62
N MET A 342 23.80 -16.71 15.40
CA MET A 342 23.43 -16.39 16.78
C MET A 342 24.61 -16.47 17.75
N SER A 343 25.59 -17.36 17.49
CA SER A 343 26.78 -17.52 18.32
C SER A 343 27.91 -16.52 18.04
N GLY A 344 27.73 -15.62 17.06
CA GLY A 344 28.71 -14.56 16.73
C GLY A 344 30.00 -15.04 16.05
N LYS A 345 30.12 -16.32 15.68
CA LYS A 345 31.30 -16.85 14.99
C LYS A 345 31.31 -16.44 13.50
N ARG A 346 32.32 -15.67 13.09
CA ARG A 346 32.59 -15.34 11.66
C ARG A 346 32.99 -16.61 10.90
N PRO A 347 32.75 -16.69 9.57
CA PRO A 347 33.31 -17.76 8.76
C PRO A 347 34.84 -17.64 8.76
N ALA A 348 35.52 -18.80 8.85
CA ALA A 348 36.93 -18.91 8.53
C ALA A 348 37.17 -18.37 7.11
N ALA A 349 38.23 -17.58 6.94
CA ALA A 349 38.58 -17.06 5.62
C ALA A 349 38.90 -18.25 4.68
N PRO A 350 38.67 -18.13 3.35
CA PRO A 350 38.97 -19.21 2.39
C PRO A 350 40.41 -19.75 2.46
N GLN A 351 41.34 -19.01 3.08
CA GLN A 351 42.74 -19.41 3.23
C GLN A 351 43.00 -20.43 4.36
N GLU A 352 42.07 -20.64 5.30
CA GLU A 352 42.26 -21.59 6.42
C GLU A 352 41.84 -23.03 6.07
N GLN A 353 41.05 -23.25 5.02
CA GLN A 353 40.67 -24.60 4.59
C GLN A 353 41.80 -25.33 3.85
N ILE A 354 42.72 -24.60 3.20
CA ILE A 354 43.85 -25.21 2.48
C ILE A 354 44.94 -25.71 3.46
N GLN A 355 44.99 -25.19 4.69
CA GLN A 355 45.97 -25.64 5.70
C GLN A 355 45.50 -26.81 6.58
N ALA A 356 44.20 -27.12 6.57
CA ALA A 356 43.65 -28.22 7.37
C ALA A 356 43.68 -29.59 6.65
N GLU A 357 43.80 -29.59 5.31
CA GLU A 357 43.95 -30.82 4.50
C GLU A 357 45.42 -31.17 4.18
N ALA A 358 46.36 -30.36 4.67
CA ALA A 358 47.81 -30.56 4.48
C ALA A 358 48.55 -30.95 5.78
N LYS A 359 47.85 -31.54 6.76
CA LYS A 359 48.47 -32.10 7.98
C LYS A 359 48.02 -33.52 8.26
#